data_AF-A0A1Q4ZP24-F1
#
_entry.id   AF-A0A1Q4ZP24-F1
#
_cell.length_a   1.000
_cell.length_b   1.000
_cell.length_c   1.000
_cell.angle_alpha   90.00
_cell.angle_beta   90.00
_cell.angle_gamma   90.00
#
_symmetry.space_group_name_H-M   'P 1'
#
loop_
_entity.id
_entity.type
_entity.pdbx_description
1 polymer ?
#
loop_
_entity_poly.entity_id
_entity_poly.type
_entity_poly.pdbx_seq_one_letter_code
_entity_poly.pdbx_strand_id
1 'polypeptide(L)'
;MGYTENAAPAPYHPDDALQAACEGATAPPPPTPPVCPRCALPQDRYPTLYPQTWVLLEPGITVASHRVQPRRRWLITPDGIAWNTWDAEPIPGSRCRISHRSVCPWSAADDLWPWGTALRRENARRAQRLFNLPGRG
;
A
#
# COMPACT_ATOMS: atom_id res chain seq x y z
N MET A 1 -28.61 -4.50 -30.08
CA MET A 1 -27.37 -5.10 -30.60
C MET A 1 -26.23 -4.57 -29.75
N GLY A 2 -25.56 -5.46 -29.02
CA GLY A 2 -24.58 -5.09 -28.00
C GLY A 2 -23.20 -4.83 -28.57
N TYR A 3 -22.54 -3.81 -28.03
CA TYR A 3 -21.08 -3.72 -27.98
C TYR A 3 -20.73 -3.76 -26.48
N THR A 4 -20.74 -4.95 -25.89
CA THR A 4 -19.89 -5.18 -24.72
C THR A 4 -18.46 -5.15 -25.24
N GLU A 5 -17.88 -3.96 -25.30
CA GLU A 5 -16.44 -3.79 -25.38
C GLU A 5 -15.86 -4.38 -24.09
N ASN A 6 -15.61 -5.69 -24.13
CA ASN A 6 -14.59 -6.30 -23.30
C ASN A 6 -13.27 -5.68 -23.72
N ALA A 7 -12.97 -4.49 -23.19
CA ALA A 7 -11.66 -3.91 -23.27
C ALA A 7 -10.70 -4.94 -22.67
N ALA A 8 -9.93 -5.61 -23.53
CA ALA A 8 -8.85 -6.46 -23.07
C ALA A 8 -7.99 -5.62 -22.13
N PRO A 9 -7.60 -6.15 -20.94
CA PRO A 9 -6.73 -5.39 -20.05
C PRO A 9 -5.50 -4.96 -20.84
N ALA A 10 -5.15 -3.67 -20.73
CA ALA A 10 -4.01 -3.11 -21.44
C ALA A 10 -2.78 -4.02 -21.26
N PRO A 11 -1.98 -4.24 -22.32
CA PRO A 11 -0.85 -5.15 -22.26
C PRO A 11 0.08 -4.71 -21.12
N TYR A 12 0.45 -5.67 -20.27
CA TYR A 12 1.40 -5.49 -19.18
C TYR A 12 2.72 -4.96 -19.73
N HIS A 13 3.08 -3.71 -19.42
CA HIS A 13 4.39 -3.18 -19.75
C HIS A 13 5.37 -3.58 -18.65
N PRO A 14 6.55 -4.17 -18.95
CA PRO A 14 7.54 -4.50 -17.92
C PRO A 14 7.92 -3.32 -17.02
N ASP A 15 7.86 -2.11 -17.54
CA ASP A 15 8.09 -0.87 -16.79
C ASP A 15 7.01 -0.63 -15.72
N ASP A 16 5.77 -1.06 -15.93
CA ASP A 16 4.67 -0.88 -14.98
C ASP A 16 4.92 -1.66 -13.69
N ALA A 17 5.48 -2.86 -13.79
CA ALA A 17 5.78 -3.67 -12.61
C ALA A 17 6.99 -3.15 -11.83
N LEU A 18 8.01 -2.66 -12.55
CA LEU A 18 9.15 -1.99 -11.92
C LEU A 18 8.67 -0.74 -11.18
N GLN A 19 7.83 0.06 -11.84
CA GLN A 19 7.23 1.28 -11.30
C GLN A 19 6.39 0.99 -10.06
N ALA A 20 5.46 0.03 -10.16
CA ALA A 20 4.66 -0.46 -9.05
C ALA A 20 5.54 -0.89 -7.87
N ALA A 21 6.63 -1.62 -8.13
CA ALA A 21 7.56 -2.03 -7.09
C ALA A 21 8.28 -0.84 -6.42
N CYS A 22 8.70 0.16 -7.19
CA CYS A 22 9.31 1.40 -6.68
C CYS A 22 8.35 2.18 -5.77
N GLU A 23 7.05 2.18 -6.07
CA GLU A 23 6.01 2.82 -5.26
C GLU A 23 5.58 1.99 -4.04
N GLY A 24 6.01 0.72 -3.99
CA GLY A 24 5.71 -0.21 -2.89
C GLY A 24 4.47 -1.08 -3.12
N ALA A 25 3.94 -1.13 -4.34
CA ALA A 25 2.88 -2.06 -4.77
C ALA A 25 3.44 -3.46 -5.04
N THR A 26 4.00 -4.08 -4.00
CA THR A 26 4.59 -5.42 -4.05
C THR A 26 3.76 -6.45 -3.29
N ALA A 27 2.44 -6.23 -3.19
CA ALA A 27 1.56 -7.13 -2.46
C ALA A 27 1.29 -8.39 -3.29
N PRO A 28 1.14 -9.56 -2.64
CA PRO A 28 0.72 -10.76 -3.36
C PRO A 28 -0.72 -10.60 -3.89
N PRO A 29 -1.03 -11.15 -5.07
CA PRO A 29 -2.37 -11.16 -5.62
C PRO A 29 -3.35 -12.00 -4.77
N PRO A 30 -4.67 -11.78 -4.87
CA PRO A 30 -5.65 -12.77 -4.45
C PRO A 30 -5.41 -14.12 -5.16
N PRO A 31 -5.64 -15.28 -4.49
CA PRO A 31 -6.28 -15.46 -3.19
C PRO A 31 -5.34 -15.39 -1.98
N THR A 32 -4.05 -15.10 -2.15
CA THR A 32 -3.10 -15.03 -1.03
C THR A 32 -3.61 -14.04 0.04
N PRO A 33 -3.51 -14.34 1.34
CA PRO A 33 -3.92 -13.40 2.38
C PRO A 33 -3.15 -12.07 2.30
N PRO A 34 -3.79 -10.92 2.61
CA PRO A 34 -3.15 -9.61 2.56
C PRO A 34 -2.28 -9.36 3.80
N VAL A 35 -1.32 -10.24 4.04
CA VAL A 35 -0.43 -10.21 5.19
C VAL A 35 0.94 -9.73 4.75
N CYS A 36 1.57 -8.86 5.54
CA CYS A 36 2.94 -8.43 5.26
C CYS A 36 3.89 -9.65 5.35
N PRO A 37 4.65 -9.98 4.29
CA PRO A 37 5.56 -11.14 4.31
C PRO A 37 6.76 -10.95 5.25
N ARG A 38 7.04 -9.70 5.63
CA ARG A 38 8.08 -9.39 6.61
C ARG A 38 7.51 -9.48 8.01
N CYS A 39 6.45 -8.73 8.29
CA CYS A 39 5.96 -8.53 9.66
C CYS A 39 4.76 -9.32 10.14
N ALA A 40 4.17 -10.14 9.26
CA ALA A 40 3.00 -10.96 9.53
C ALA A 40 1.74 -10.17 9.96
N LEU A 41 1.78 -8.84 9.99
CA LEU A 41 0.59 -8.02 10.25
C LEU A 41 -0.38 -8.09 9.06
N PRO A 42 -1.68 -8.33 9.30
CA PRO A 42 -2.74 -8.13 8.30
C PRO A 42 -2.80 -6.67 7.85
N GLN A 43 -2.90 -6.45 6.53
CA GLN A 43 -2.93 -5.14 5.89
C GLN A 43 -4.17 -5.00 5.01
N ASP A 44 -4.50 -3.77 4.63
CA ASP A 44 -5.52 -3.53 3.60
C ASP A 44 -4.87 -3.71 2.23
N ARG A 45 -5.41 -4.61 1.39
CA ARG A 45 -4.92 -4.81 0.02
C ARG A 45 -5.83 -4.14 -0.99
N TYR A 46 -5.24 -3.35 -1.87
CA TYR A 46 -5.94 -2.72 -2.99
C TYR A 46 -5.26 -3.07 -4.32
N PRO A 47 -6.03 -3.29 -5.40
CA PRO A 47 -5.47 -3.28 -6.75
C PRO A 47 -4.92 -1.89 -7.06
N THR A 48 -3.91 -1.79 -7.92
CA THR A 48 -3.43 -0.49 -8.40
C THR A 48 -3.85 -0.24 -9.85
N LEU A 49 -3.53 0.93 -10.39
CA LEU A 49 -3.71 1.23 -11.81
C LEU A 49 -2.79 0.40 -12.72
N TYR A 50 -1.70 -0.16 -12.19
CA TYR A 50 -0.83 -1.05 -12.96
C TYR A 50 -1.46 -2.45 -13.07
N PRO A 51 -1.55 -3.03 -14.28
CA PRO A 51 -2.16 -4.35 -14.48
C PRO A 51 -1.54 -5.42 -13.58
N GLN A 52 -2.38 -6.21 -12.92
CA GLN A 52 -1.94 -7.33 -12.06
C GLN A 52 -0.96 -6.92 -10.95
N THR A 53 -1.16 -5.74 -10.37
CA THR A 53 -0.39 -5.31 -9.20
C THR A 53 -1.30 -4.91 -8.05
N TRP A 54 -0.80 -5.12 -6.85
CA TRP A 54 -1.52 -4.83 -5.62
C TRP A 54 -0.58 -4.15 -4.62
N VAL A 55 -1.15 -3.30 -3.78
CA VAL A 55 -0.43 -2.63 -2.70
C VAL A 55 -1.04 -3.02 -1.36
N LEU A 56 -0.18 -3.23 -0.36
CA LEU A 56 -0.59 -3.33 1.05
C LEU A 56 -0.48 -1.94 1.67
N LEU A 57 -1.61 -1.43 2.16
CA LEU A 57 -1.72 -0.14 2.84
C LEU A 57 -1.95 -0.35 4.33
N GLU A 58 -1.39 0.54 5.14
CA GLU A 58 -1.50 0.46 6.60
C GLU A 58 -2.97 0.63 7.06
N PRO A 59 -3.53 -0.37 7.78
CA PRO A 59 -4.92 -0.35 8.23
C PRO A 59 -5.24 0.82 9.16
N GLY A 60 -6.40 1.42 8.94
CA GLY A 60 -6.91 2.52 9.78
C GLY A 60 -6.08 3.81 9.73
N ILE A 61 -5.01 3.89 8.93
CA ILE A 61 -4.17 5.09 8.84
C ILE A 61 -4.49 5.88 7.57
N THR A 62 -4.95 7.11 7.78
CA THR A 62 -5.14 8.09 6.71
C THR A 62 -4.50 9.40 7.14
N VAL A 63 -3.66 9.98 6.28
CA VAL A 63 -2.85 11.17 6.56
C VAL A 63 -3.23 12.28 5.59
N ALA A 64 -3.13 13.55 6.01
CA ALA A 64 -3.30 14.66 5.08
C ALA A 64 -2.18 14.61 4.03
N SER A 65 -2.55 14.63 2.75
CA SER A 65 -1.61 14.34 1.65
C SER A 65 -0.43 15.33 1.59
N HIS A 66 -0.63 16.58 2.01
CA HIS A 66 0.43 17.60 2.08
C HIS A 66 1.50 17.33 3.16
N ARG A 67 1.25 16.38 4.07
CA ARG A 67 2.21 15.96 5.12
C ARG A 67 2.99 14.71 4.75
N VAL A 68 2.78 14.19 3.55
CA VAL A 68 3.38 12.98 3.04
C VAL A 68 4.22 13.34 1.83
N GLN A 69 5.43 12.78 1.76
CA GLN A 69 6.34 13.04 0.66
C GLN A 69 5.73 12.63 -0.69
N PRO A 70 6.18 13.28 -1.77
CA PRO A 70 5.99 12.78 -3.12
C PRO A 70 6.26 11.28 -3.24
N ARG A 71 5.51 10.62 -4.13
CA ARG A 71 5.64 9.18 -4.44
C ARG A 71 5.31 8.22 -3.28
N ARG A 72 4.90 8.73 -2.12
CA ARG A 72 4.46 7.93 -0.95
C ARG A 72 2.96 8.08 -0.65
N ARG A 73 2.25 8.83 -1.48
CA ARG A 73 0.84 9.19 -1.31
C ARG A 73 -0.04 8.26 -2.12
N TRP A 74 -0.78 7.39 -1.44
CA TRP A 74 -1.75 6.50 -2.08
C TRP A 74 -3.17 7.04 -1.89
N LEU A 75 -3.81 7.46 -2.97
CA LEU A 75 -5.24 7.77 -2.99
C LEU A 75 -6.03 6.51 -3.36
N ILE A 76 -7.23 6.37 -2.81
CA ILE A 76 -8.17 5.32 -3.19
C ILE A 76 -9.27 5.95 -4.02
N THR A 77 -9.45 5.50 -5.25
CA THR A 77 -10.55 5.95 -6.11
C THR A 77 -11.90 5.43 -5.60
N PRO A 78 -13.03 6.01 -6.04
CA PRO A 78 -14.36 5.47 -5.73
C PRO A 78 -14.53 3.99 -6.09
N ASP A 79 -13.85 3.53 -7.14
CA ASP A 79 -13.84 2.13 -7.59
C ASP A 79 -12.93 1.21 -6.74
N GLY A 80 -12.32 1.74 -5.68
CA GLY A 80 -11.43 0.98 -4.80
C GLY A 80 -10.06 0.69 -5.40
N ILE A 81 -9.61 1.49 -6.38
CA ILE A 81 -8.27 1.35 -6.96
C ILE A 81 -7.31 2.28 -6.24
N ALA A 82 -6.16 1.74 -5.85
CA ALA A 82 -5.08 2.52 -5.25
C ALA A 82 -4.24 3.19 -6.35
N TRP A 83 -4.09 4.50 -6.22
CA TRP A 83 -3.32 5.32 -7.15
C TRP A 83 -2.28 6.15 -6.40
N ASN A 84 -1.02 6.03 -6.81
CA ASN A 84 0.05 6.88 -6.31
C ASN A 84 0.10 8.19 -7.10
N THR A 85 0.06 9.33 -6.41
CA THR A 85 0.06 10.63 -7.09
C THR A 85 1.44 11.11 -7.53
N TRP A 86 2.48 10.29 -7.39
CA TRP A 86 3.84 10.66 -7.79
C TRP A 86 4.26 12.00 -7.17
N ASP A 87 4.82 12.89 -7.98
CA ASP A 87 5.26 14.23 -7.60
C ASP A 87 4.17 15.29 -7.76
N ALA A 88 2.94 14.91 -8.17
CA ALA A 88 1.85 15.85 -8.31
C ALA A 88 1.51 16.52 -6.98
N GLU A 89 1.30 17.84 -7.00
CA GLU A 89 0.90 18.59 -5.81
C GLU A 89 -0.43 18.02 -5.27
N PRO A 90 -0.54 17.74 -3.97
CA PRO A 90 -1.75 17.16 -3.43
C PRO A 90 -2.87 18.19 -3.45
N ILE A 91 -4.06 17.74 -3.85
CA ILE A 91 -5.26 18.57 -3.82
C ILE A 91 -5.47 19.09 -2.38
N PRO A 92 -5.75 20.39 -2.17
CA PRO A 92 -6.00 20.94 -0.84
C PRO A 92 -7.08 20.14 -0.08
N GLY A 93 -6.79 19.82 1.18
CA GLY A 93 -7.70 19.01 2.01
C GLY A 93 -7.72 17.51 1.69
N SER A 94 -7.05 17.05 0.63
CA SER A 94 -6.98 15.62 0.32
C SER A 94 -6.25 14.83 1.41
N ARG A 95 -6.65 13.57 1.53
CA ARG A 95 -6.06 12.61 2.45
C ARG A 95 -5.63 11.37 1.69
N CYS A 96 -4.49 10.82 2.06
CA CYS A 96 -3.93 9.62 1.46
C CYS A 96 -3.72 8.52 2.48
N ARG A 97 -3.57 7.30 1.96
CA ARG A 97 -3.11 6.10 2.66
C ARG A 97 -1.60 5.99 2.52
N ILE A 98 -1.01 5.14 3.35
CA ILE A 98 0.43 4.91 3.42
C ILE A 98 0.72 3.46 3.08
N SER A 99 1.69 3.21 2.20
CA SER A 99 2.16 1.85 1.95
C SER A 99 2.70 1.25 3.24
N HIS A 100 2.22 0.07 3.59
CA HIS A 100 2.73 -0.65 4.76
C HIS A 100 4.24 -0.91 4.63
N ARG A 101 4.76 -1.09 3.41
CA ARG A 101 6.20 -1.30 3.19
C ARG A 101 7.05 -0.20 3.82
N SER A 102 6.64 1.07 3.72
CA SER A 102 7.35 2.22 4.28
C SER A 102 7.35 2.24 5.81
N VAL A 103 6.26 1.76 6.41
CA VAL A 103 6.04 1.77 7.87
C VAL A 103 6.15 0.38 8.51
N CYS A 104 6.64 -0.60 7.76
CA CYS A 104 6.89 -1.94 8.25
C CYS A 104 8.13 -1.90 9.16
N PRO A 105 8.07 -2.48 10.37
CA PRO A 105 9.18 -2.43 11.32
C PRO A 105 10.44 -3.12 10.80
N TRP A 106 10.30 -4.09 9.90
CA TRP A 106 11.39 -4.92 9.35
C TRP A 106 11.70 -4.63 7.87
N SER A 107 11.22 -3.48 7.38
CA SER A 107 11.68 -2.92 6.11
C SER A 107 12.89 -2.02 6.31
N ALA A 108 13.69 -1.83 5.25
CA ALA A 108 14.63 -0.71 5.21
C ALA A 108 13.86 0.60 5.39
N ALA A 109 14.38 1.48 6.22
CA ALA A 109 13.79 2.76 6.54
C ALA A 109 14.17 3.77 5.45
N ASP A 110 13.35 3.88 4.41
CA ASP A 110 13.51 4.96 3.44
C ASP A 110 12.80 6.20 4.00
N ASP A 111 13.56 7.28 4.20
CA ASP A 111 13.09 8.64 4.49
C ASP A 111 11.93 8.74 5.48
N LEU A 112 12.23 8.49 6.76
CA LEU A 112 11.20 8.47 7.80
C LEU A 112 11.05 9.84 8.48
N TRP A 113 9.88 10.43 8.26
CA TRP A 113 9.34 11.52 9.09
C TRP A 113 9.04 11.05 10.53
N PRO A 114 8.92 11.97 11.51
CA PRO A 114 8.72 11.60 12.92
C PRO A 114 7.51 10.69 13.17
N TRP A 115 6.37 10.95 12.51
CA TRP A 115 5.17 10.13 12.68
C TRP A 115 5.29 8.72 12.08
N GLY A 116 6.14 8.52 11.07
CA GLY A 116 6.38 7.23 10.42
C GLY A 116 7.29 6.36 11.24
N THR A 117 8.27 6.98 11.91
CA THR A 117 9.06 6.33 12.96
C THR A 117 8.18 5.86 14.11
N ALA A 118 7.25 6.71 14.58
CA ALA A 118 6.29 6.33 15.62
C ALA A 118 5.38 5.16 15.17
N LEU A 119 4.87 5.21 13.94
CA LEU A 119 4.03 4.15 13.38
C LEU A 119 4.78 2.83 13.21
N ARG A 120 6.06 2.85 12.79
CA ARG A 120 6.92 1.66 12.79
C ARG A 120 7.08 1.03 14.17
N ARG A 121 7.28 1.85 15.21
CA ARG A 121 7.37 1.35 16.59
C ARG A 121 6.06 0.75 17.07
N GLU A 122 4.93 1.32 16.69
CA GLU A 122 3.62 0.70 16.96
C GLU A 122 3.46 -0.63 16.20
N ASN A 123 3.83 -0.67 14.93
CA ASN A 123 3.78 -1.90 14.13
C ASN A 123 4.69 -3.00 14.68
N ALA A 124 5.89 -2.67 15.17
CA ALA A 124 6.74 -3.62 15.88
C ALA A 124 6.03 -4.20 17.12
N ARG A 125 5.38 -3.35 17.92
CA ARG A 125 4.60 -3.80 19.10
C ARG A 125 3.40 -4.66 18.70
N ARG A 126 2.68 -4.30 17.63
CA ARG A 126 1.56 -5.11 17.09
C ARG A 126 2.04 -6.48 16.63
N ALA A 127 3.15 -6.52 15.91
CA ALA A 127 3.70 -7.77 15.40
C ALA A 127 4.15 -8.66 16.56
N GLN A 128 4.85 -8.11 17.56
CA GLN A 128 5.22 -8.84 18.78
C GLN A 128 4.00 -9.39 19.52
N ARG A 129 2.90 -8.63 19.60
CA ARG A 129 1.64 -9.12 20.19
C ARG A 129 1.09 -10.32 19.43
N LEU A 130 1.14 -10.34 18.10
CA LEU A 130 0.73 -11.51 17.30
C LEU A 130 1.58 -12.75 17.60
N PHE A 131 2.90 -12.59 17.72
CA PHE A 131 3.80 -13.70 18.09
C PHE A 131 3.55 -14.22 19.51
N ASN A 132 3.21 -13.32 20.43
CA ASN A 132 2.97 -13.66 21.84
C ASN A 132 1.55 -14.18 22.12
N LEU A 133 0.67 -14.26 21.12
CA LEU A 133 -0.62 -14.91 21.31
C LEU A 133 -0.36 -16.39 21.61
N PRO A 134 -0.85 -16.93 22.74
CA PRO A 134 -0.78 -18.37 22.97
C PRO A 134 -1.47 -19.04 21.78
N GLY A 135 -0.77 -19.98 21.14
CA GLY A 135 -1.30 -20.69 19.98
C GLY A 135 -2.72 -21.17 20.30
N ARG A 136 -3.66 -20.92 19.39
CA ARG A 136 -4.93 -21.62 19.43
C ARG A 136 -4.61 -23.11 19.26
N GLY A 137 -4.46 -23.80 20.41
CA GLY A 137 -4.50 -25.25 20.50
C GLY A 137 -5.90 -25.76 20.18
#